data_AF-A0A915KGB0-F1
#
_entry.id   AF-A0A915KGB0-F1
#
_cell.length_a   1.000
_cell.length_b   1.000
_cell.length_c   1.000
_cell.angle_alpha   90.00
_cell.angle_beta   90.00
_cell.angle_gamma   90.00
#
_symmetry.space_group_name_H-M   'P 1'
#
loop_
_entity.id
_entity.type
_entity.pdbx_description
1 polymer ?
#
loop_
_entity_poly.entity_id
_entity_poly.type
_entity_poly.pdbx_seq_one_letter_code
_entity_poly.pdbx_strand_id
1 'polypeptide(L)'
;MALVLEEKTAGQKPGRMKDGQSIFNDFQRENRLSYWNPNFVHSINSIEYVGFVKPNTLFITGEEKFLECMKNAWIKRVLKAPSGMSIRSLGT
;
A
#
# COMPACT_ATOMS: atom_id res chain seq x y z
N MET A 1 -1.77 -10.91 -1.89
CA MET A 1 -2.83 -9.87 -1.90
C MET A 1 -2.53 -8.84 -2.97
N ALA A 2 -3.55 -8.36 -3.69
CA ALA A 2 -3.40 -7.27 -4.66
C ALA A 2 -3.97 -5.96 -4.11
N LEU A 3 -3.30 -4.84 -4.35
CA LEU A 3 -3.81 -3.49 -4.09
C LEU A 3 -4.02 -2.80 -5.44
N VAL A 4 -5.26 -2.46 -5.75
CA VAL A 4 -5.58 -1.68 -6.94
C VAL A 4 -5.47 -0.21 -6.55
N LEU A 5 -4.52 0.49 -7.17
CA LEU A 5 -4.25 1.89 -6.93
C LEU A 5 -4.84 2.75 -8.06
N GLU A 6 -5.07 4.02 -7.76
CA GLU A 6 -5.44 5.04 -8.72
C GLU A 6 -4.53 6.25 -8.50
N GLU A 7 -4.08 6.89 -9.57
CA GLU A 7 -3.32 8.13 -9.49
C GLU A 7 -4.27 9.28 -9.17
N LYS A 8 -3.90 10.17 -8.25
CA LYS A 8 -4.69 11.37 -7.99
C LYS A 8 -4.42 12.39 -9.10
N THR A 9 -5.44 12.68 -9.89
CA THR A 9 -5.42 13.63 -11.02
C THR A 9 -5.33 15.10 -10.58
N ALA A 10 -4.29 15.48 -9.85
CA ALA A 10 -4.12 16.85 -9.37
C ALA A 10 -2.72 17.38 -9.71
N GLY A 11 -2.56 17.87 -10.95
CA GLY A 11 -1.55 18.86 -11.35
C GLY A 11 -0.07 18.57 -11.06
N GLN A 12 0.27 17.36 -10.63
CA GLN A 12 1.63 17.02 -10.24
C GLN A 12 2.40 16.74 -11.53
N LYS A 13 3.42 17.58 -11.80
CA LYS A 13 4.43 17.38 -12.86
C LYS A 13 4.73 15.89 -12.97
N PRO A 14 4.86 15.29 -14.17
CA PRO A 14 5.01 13.85 -14.34
C PRO A 14 6.20 13.38 -13.50
N GLY A 15 5.89 12.97 -12.27
CA GLY A 15 6.86 12.43 -11.35
C GLY A 15 7.31 11.17 -12.04
N ARG A 16 8.61 11.05 -12.28
CA ARG A 16 9.28 9.83 -12.79
C ARG A 16 8.39 8.62 -12.57
N MET A 17 8.02 7.91 -13.64
CA MET A 17 7.26 6.64 -13.55
C MET A 17 7.81 5.87 -12.36
N LYS A 18 7.06 5.87 -11.24
CA LYS A 18 7.54 5.23 -10.02
C LYS A 18 7.54 3.74 -10.34
N ASP A 19 8.69 3.09 -10.19
CA ASP A 19 8.73 1.64 -10.27
C ASP A 19 7.87 1.04 -9.15
N GLY A 20 7.43 -0.21 -9.34
CA GLY A 20 6.55 -0.87 -8.37
C GLY A 20 7.15 -0.95 -6.96
N GLN A 21 8.48 -1.08 -6.88
CA GLN A 21 9.22 -1.10 -5.62
C GLN A 21 9.14 0.25 -4.89
N SER A 22 9.28 1.36 -5.59
CA SER A 22 9.15 2.71 -5.03
C SER A 22 7.74 2.97 -4.52
N ILE A 23 6.71 2.51 -5.26
CA ILE A 23 5.31 2.57 -4.81
C ILE A 23 5.12 1.77 -3.52
N PHE A 24 5.71 0.57 -3.44
CA PHE A 24 5.68 -0.26 -2.22
C PHE A 24 6.40 0.40 -1.04
N ASN A 25 7.58 0.97 -1.27
CA ASN A 25 8.34 1.65 -0.22
C ASN A 25 7.60 2.88 0.31
N ASP A 26 6.98 3.65 -0.60
CA ASP A 26 6.11 4.78 -0.24
C ASP A 26 4.90 4.30 0.57
N PHE A 27 4.24 3.21 0.14
CA PHE A 27 3.14 2.59 0.86
C PHE A 27 3.52 2.21 2.30
N GLN A 28 4.64 1.51 2.48
CA GLN A 28 5.13 1.16 3.80
C GLN A 28 5.43 2.41 4.63
N ARG A 29 6.10 3.41 4.06
CA ARG A 29 6.43 4.67 4.75
C ARG A 29 5.18 5.35 5.30
N GLU A 30 4.15 5.56 4.47
CA GLU A 30 2.92 6.25 4.89
C GLU A 30 2.22 5.53 6.04
N ASN A 31 2.19 4.19 6.01
CA ASN A 31 1.52 3.38 7.02
C ASN A 31 2.35 3.16 8.29
N ARG A 32 3.69 3.20 8.23
CA ARG A 32 4.59 3.16 9.40
C ARG A 32 4.40 4.36 10.34
N LEU A 33 3.91 5.49 9.81
CA LEU A 33 3.59 6.69 10.59
C LEU A 33 2.36 6.50 11.52
N SER A 34 1.67 5.36 11.44
CA SER A 34 0.56 5.00 12.32
C SER A 34 1.05 4.47 13.67
N TYR A 35 1.78 5.29 14.42
CA TYR A 35 2.38 4.94 15.72
C TYR A 35 1.37 4.55 16.80
N TRP A 36 0.09 4.87 16.58
CA TRP A 36 -1.02 4.50 17.47
C TRP A 36 -1.25 2.98 17.56
N ASN A 37 -0.71 2.18 16.64
CA ASN A 37 -0.84 0.72 16.67
C ASN A 37 0.47 0.00 16.26
N PRO A 38 1.30 -0.39 17.25
CA PRO A 38 2.54 -1.13 17.00
C PRO A 38 2.34 -2.44 16.23
N ASN A 39 1.22 -3.15 16.43
CA ASN A 39 0.93 -4.40 15.73
C ASN A 39 0.63 -4.16 14.24
N PHE A 40 -0.04 -3.06 13.92
CA PHE A 40 -0.25 -2.63 12.54
C PHE A 40 1.06 -2.23 11.88
N VAL A 41 1.91 -1.44 12.56
CA VAL A 41 3.23 -1.06 12.05
C VAL A 41 4.11 -2.30 11.83
N HIS A 42 4.08 -3.26 12.76
CA HIS A 42 4.79 -4.54 12.60
C HIS A 42 4.27 -5.30 11.37
N SER A 43 2.95 -5.38 11.18
CA SER A 43 2.36 -6.04 10.01
C SER A 43 2.77 -5.37 8.69
N ILE A 44 2.82 -4.04 8.65
CA ILE A 44 3.31 -3.25 7.51
C ILE A 44 4.79 -3.52 7.21
N ASN A 45 5.60 -3.77 8.24
CA ASN A 45 7.01 -4.07 8.08
C ASN A 45 7.27 -5.50 7.62
N SER A 46 6.37 -6.43 7.96
CA SER A 46 6.51 -7.86 7.68
C SER A 46 5.88 -8.31 6.36
N ILE A 47 5.21 -7.41 5.62
CA ILE A 47 4.79 -7.69 4.24
C ILE A 47 5.94 -7.47 3.26
N GLU A 48 5.91 -8.21 2.16
CA GLU A 48 6.92 -8.19 1.12
C GLU A 48 6.32 -7.82 -0.24
N TYR A 49 7.13 -7.18 -1.08
CA TYR A 49 6.78 -6.86 -2.45
C TYR A 49 6.90 -8.10 -3.34
N VAL A 50 5.84 -8.40 -4.11
CA VAL A 50 5.83 -9.49 -5.09
C VAL A 50 6.04 -8.96 -6.50
N GLY A 51 5.39 -7.84 -6.83
CA GLY A 51 5.39 -7.33 -8.19
C GLY A 51 4.43 -6.18 -8.38
N PHE A 52 4.50 -5.58 -9.56
CA PHE A 52 3.62 -4.49 -9.97
C PHE A 52 3.19 -4.69 -11.41
N VAL A 53 1.88 -4.70 -11.63
CA VAL A 53 1.28 -4.81 -12.96
C VAL A 53 0.70 -3.46 -13.33
N LYS A 54 1.14 -2.94 -14.47
CA LYS A 54 0.60 -1.70 -15.04
C LYS A 54 -0.88 -1.90 -15.42
N PRO A 55 -1.76 -0.90 -15.24
CA PRO A 55 -1.41 0.47 -14.88
C PRO A 55 -1.09 0.67 -13.38
N ASN A 56 -1.80 0.05 -12.43
CA ASN A 56 -1.74 0.46 -11.03
C ASN A 56 -1.97 -0.67 -10.00
N THR A 57 -1.63 -1.92 -10.30
CA THR A 57 -1.87 -3.04 -9.37
C THR A 57 -0.58 -3.46 -8.68
N LEU A 58 -0.53 -3.27 -7.35
CA LEU A 58 0.59 -3.68 -6.50
C LEU A 58 0.30 -5.04 -5.86
N PHE A 59 1.21 -5.99 -6.01
CA PHE A 59 1.11 -7.31 -5.38
C PHE A 59 2.04 -7.38 -4.17
N ILE A 60 1.47 -7.77 -3.03
CA ILE A 60 2.19 -8.00 -1.79
C ILE A 60 1.93 -9.40 -1.25
N THR A 61 2.90 -9.92 -0.51
CA THR A 61 2.83 -11.19 0.21
C THR A 61 3.26 -11.02 1.65
N GLY A 62 3.07 -12.05 2.46
CA GLY A 62 3.40 -12.08 3.89
C GLY A 62 2.58 -13.16 4.60
N GLU A 63 2.83 -13.36 5.89
CA GLU A 63 2.02 -14.26 6.70
C GLU A 63 0.54 -13.83 6.70
N GLU A 64 -0.36 -14.81 6.77
CA GLU A 64 -1.82 -14.59 6.73
C GLU A 64 -2.29 -13.55 7.75
N LYS A 65 -1.79 -13.64 8.99
CA LYS A 65 -2.09 -12.69 10.07
C LYS A 65 -1.78 -11.23 9.71
N PHE A 66 -0.71 -10.98 8.96
CA PHE A 66 -0.33 -9.64 8.53
C PHE A 66 -1.23 -9.15 7.40
N LEU A 67 -1.54 -10.03 6.44
CA LEU A 67 -2.46 -9.73 5.36
C LEU A 67 -3.89 -9.47 5.89
N GLU A 68 -4.35 -10.20 6.91
CA GLU A 68 -5.61 -9.92 7.58
C GLU A 68 -5.60 -8.57 8.31
N CYS A 69 -4.50 -8.21 8.98
CA CYS A 69 -4.33 -6.89 9.58
C CYS A 69 -4.50 -5.77 8.54
N MET A 70 -3.96 -5.96 7.34
CA MET A 70 -4.11 -5.03 6.22
C MET A 70 -5.55 -4.90 5.73
N LYS A 71 -6.27 -6.01 5.60
CA LYS A 71 -7.71 -6.02 5.26
C LYS A 71 -8.51 -5.25 6.31
N ASN A 72 -8.26 -5.51 7.58
CA ASN A 72 -8.92 -4.83 8.69
C ASN A 72 -8.63 -3.33 8.71
N ALA A 73 -7.38 -2.93 8.45
CA ALA A 73 -6.99 -1.53 8.35
C ALA A 73 -7.70 -0.81 7.18
N TRP A 74 -7.89 -1.49 6.06
CA TRP A 74 -8.64 -0.97 4.92
C TRP A 74 -10.13 -0.77 5.23
N ILE A 75 -10.77 -1.78 5.82
CA ILE A 75 -12.19 -1.71 6.24
C ILE A 75 -12.41 -0.55 7.22
N LYS A 76 -11.48 -0.39 8.19
CA LYS A 76 -11.50 0.71 9.18
C LYS A 76 -11.08 2.06 8.61
N ARG A 77 -10.75 2.17 7.31
CA ARG A 77 -10.29 3.39 6.63
C ARG A 77 -9.06 4.03 7.27
N VAL A 78 -8.21 3.24 7.93
CA VAL A 78 -6.93 3.69 8.52
C VAL A 78 -5.73 3.34 7.65
N LEU A 79 -5.92 2.49 6.64
CA LEU A 79 -4.88 2.14 5.66
C LEU A 79 -4.64 3.32 4.71
N LYS A 80 -3.39 3.77 4.63
CA LYS A 80 -2.98 4.90 3.79
C LYS A 80 -2.47 4.43 2.44
N ALA A 81 -2.81 5.19 1.40
CA ALA A 81 -2.28 4.98 0.06
C ALA A 81 -0.84 5.51 -0.06
N PRO A 82 -0.05 5.03 -1.04
CA PRO A 82 1.21 5.65 -1.42
C PRO A 82 1.03 7.13 -1.81
N SER A 83 2.05 7.95 -1.63
CA SER A 83 1.99 9.38 -1.93
C SER A 83 1.66 9.64 -3.41
N GLY A 84 0.62 10.45 -3.66
CA GLY A 84 0.12 10.76 -5.00
C GLY A 84 -0.92 9.78 -5.55
N MET A 85 -1.29 8.75 -4.78
CA MET A 85 -2.25 7.72 -5.20
C MET A 85 -3.41 7.58 -4.22
N SER A 86 -4.42 6.80 -4.59
CA SER A 86 -5.51 6.31 -3.75
C SER A 86 -5.62 4.80 -3.90
N ILE A 87 -5.94 4.09 -2.81
CA ILE A 87 -6.29 2.67 -2.87
C ILE A 87 -7.76 2.59 -3.29
N ARG A 88 -8.04 1.95 -4.42
CA ARG A 88 -9.39 1.73 -4.93
C ARG A 88 -10.02 0.48 -4.32
N SER A 89 -9.26 -0.61 -4.32
CA SER A 89 -9.70 -1.90 -3.79
C SER A 89 -8.52 -2.78 -3.36
N LEU A 90 -8.83 -3.76 -2.52
CA LEU A 90 -7.93 -4.87 -2.19
C LEU A 90 -8.48 -6.15 -2.83
N GLY A 91 -7.62 -6.85 -3.58
CA GLY A 91 -7.89 -8.18 -4.12
C GLY A 91 -7.45 -9.25 -3.14
N THR A 92 -8.36 -10.16 -2.82
CA THR A 92 -8.13 -11.36 -2.00
C THR A 92 -7.49 -12.47 -2.82
#